data_AF-A0AAV3QTK3-F1
#
_entry.id   AF-A0AAV3QTK3-F1
#
_cell.length_a   1.000
_cell.length_b   1.000
_cell.length_c   1.000
_cell.angle_alpha   90.00
_cell.angle_beta   90.00
_cell.angle_gamma   90.00
#
_symmetry.space_group_name_H-M   'P 1'
#
loop_
_entity.id
_entity.type
_entity.pdbx_description
1 polymer ?
#
loop_
_entity_poly.entity_id
_entity_poly.type
_entity_poly.pdbx_seq_one_letter_code
_entity_poly.pdbx_strand_id
1 'polypeptide(L)'
;MAAETISSMAMIPRNRKRFVQNDQNVGLLLQMLDPEETKSGNKKLLLSVLINFTSCSSARKKIVSFGYLKHIKKFAEDEVTDAKKIVRKLSGNRFRSILNGLWPS
;
A
#
# COMPACT_ATOMS: atom_id res chain seq x y z
N MET A 1 -0.82 -8.74 17.77
CA MET A 1 -0.79 -7.47 18.53
C MET A 1 -0.43 -6.25 17.68
N ALA A 2 0.82 -6.01 17.26
CA ALA A 2 1.15 -4.76 16.54
C ALA A 2 0.43 -4.57 15.19
N ALA A 3 0.43 -5.61 14.32
CA ALA A 3 -0.24 -5.56 13.02
C ALA A 3 -1.76 -5.38 13.14
N GLU A 4 -2.38 -5.99 14.16
CA GLU A 4 -3.81 -5.85 14.44
C GLU A 4 -4.16 -4.43 14.88
N THR A 5 -3.36 -3.83 15.78
CA THR A 5 -3.55 -2.44 16.21
C THR A 5 -3.48 -1.48 15.03
N ILE A 6 -2.50 -1.66 14.14
CA ILE A 6 -2.36 -0.83 12.94
C ILE A 6 -3.54 -1.06 11.99
N SER A 7 -4.00 -2.31 11.82
CA SER A 7 -5.20 -2.64 11.03
C SER A 7 -6.43 -1.92 11.55
N SER A 8 -6.68 -1.94 12.85
CA SER A 8 -7.80 -1.23 13.48
C SER A 8 -7.68 0.28 13.30
N MET A 9 -6.49 0.84 13.47
CA MET A 9 -6.25 2.27 13.25
C MET A 9 -6.44 2.69 11.79
N ALA A 10 -6.07 1.85 10.83
CA ALA A 10 -6.16 2.12 9.39
C ALA A 10 -7.60 2.18 8.86
N MET A 11 -8.57 1.64 9.60
CA MET A 11 -9.99 1.79 9.27
C MET A 11 -10.44 3.25 9.33
N ILE A 12 -9.82 4.06 10.20
CA ILE A 12 -10.19 5.46 10.42
C ILE A 12 -9.53 6.36 9.35
N PRO A 13 -10.29 7.11 8.52
CA PRO A 13 -9.73 7.98 7.47
C PRO A 13 -8.71 9.01 7.96
N ARG A 14 -8.94 9.61 9.13
CA ARG A 14 -8.05 10.62 9.72
C ARG A 14 -6.68 10.02 10.06
N ASN A 15 -6.66 8.82 10.64
CA ASN A 15 -5.43 8.11 10.97
C ASN A 15 -4.65 7.78 9.70
N ARG A 16 -5.34 7.37 8.63
CA ARG A 16 -4.69 7.10 7.35
C ARG A 16 -3.93 8.31 6.81
N LYS A 17 -4.57 9.49 6.79
CA LYS A 17 -3.95 10.74 6.34
C LYS A 17 -2.71 11.09 7.17
N ARG A 18 -2.83 11.04 8.50
CA ARG A 18 -1.73 11.37 9.43
C ARG A 18 -0.56 10.39 9.29
N PHE A 19 -0.85 9.10 9.14
CA PHE A 19 0.19 8.08 8.98
C PHE A 19 0.99 8.30 7.69
N VAL A 20 0.29 8.61 6.59
CA VAL A 20 0.90 8.81 5.27
C VAL A 20 1.68 10.13 5.17
N GLN A 21 1.39 11.12 6.00
CA GLN A 21 2.18 12.36 6.06
C GLN A 21 3.63 12.08 6.46
N ASN A 22 3.86 11.13 7.35
CA ASN A 22 5.21 10.70 7.74
C ASN A 22 5.72 9.62 6.78
N ASP A 23 6.74 9.94 6.00
CA ASP A 23 7.38 9.01 5.04
C ASP A 23 7.96 7.76 5.70
N GLN A 24 8.51 7.92 6.90
CA GLN A 24 9.13 6.85 7.67
C GLN A 24 8.10 5.79 8.08
N ASN A 25 6.89 6.21 8.43
CA ASN A 25 5.79 5.30 8.77
C ASN A 25 5.38 4.41 7.57
N VAL A 26 5.36 4.98 6.37
CA VAL A 26 5.05 4.23 5.14
C VAL A 26 6.18 3.24 4.84
N GLY A 27 7.44 3.65 4.99
CA GLY A 27 8.60 2.77 4.82
C GLY A 27 8.58 1.58 5.78
N LEU A 28 8.34 1.82 7.08
CA LEU A 28 8.27 0.76 8.10
C LEU A 28 7.15 -0.25 7.81
N LEU A 29 5.97 0.22 7.42
CA LEU A 29 4.86 -0.66 7.03
C LEU A 29 5.23 -1.56 5.84
N LEU A 30 5.96 -1.00 4.86
CA LEU A 30 6.39 -1.73 3.68
C LEU A 30 7.49 -2.75 4.01
N GLN A 31 8.42 -2.42 4.90
CA GLN A 31 9.41 -3.37 5.42
C GLN A 31 8.75 -4.56 6.14
N MET A 32 7.69 -4.32 6.92
CA MET A 32 6.92 -5.41 7.54
C MET A 32 6.21 -6.34 6.54
N LEU A 33 6.08 -5.89 5.28
CA LEU A 33 5.55 -6.63 4.14
C LEU A 33 6.67 -7.24 3.28
N ASP A 34 7.94 -7.10 3.65
CA ASP A 34 9.01 -7.77 2.95
C ASP A 34 8.83 -9.29 3.12
N PRO A 35 8.78 -10.09 2.03
CA PRO A 35 8.63 -11.54 2.13
C PRO A 35 9.61 -12.22 3.09
N GLU A 36 10.80 -11.66 3.26
CA GLU A 36 11.85 -12.16 4.16
C GLU A 36 11.55 -11.85 5.65
N GLU A 37 10.82 -10.76 5.93
CA GLU A 37 10.51 -10.27 7.28
C GLU A 37 9.08 -10.58 7.75
N THR A 38 8.19 -10.93 6.80
CA THR A 38 6.76 -11.07 7.08
C THR A 38 6.45 -12.44 7.70
N LYS A 39 6.18 -12.47 9.00
CA LYS A 39 5.55 -13.65 9.64
C LYS A 39 4.21 -13.95 8.98
N SER A 40 4.01 -15.19 8.51
CA SER A 40 2.86 -15.60 7.67
C SER A 40 1.48 -15.21 8.22
N GLY A 41 1.30 -15.24 9.55
CA GLY A 41 0.06 -14.88 10.23
C GLY A 41 -0.33 -13.39 10.10
N ASN A 42 0.63 -12.48 9.96
CA ASN A 42 0.37 -11.04 9.87
C ASN A 42 0.17 -10.54 8.44
N LYS A 43 0.53 -11.34 7.43
CA LYS A 43 0.49 -10.95 6.01
C LYS A 43 -0.87 -10.41 5.58
N LYS A 44 -1.95 -11.11 5.94
CA LYS A 44 -3.34 -10.69 5.61
C LYS A 44 -3.69 -9.33 6.23
N LEU A 45 -3.34 -9.13 7.50
CA LEU A 45 -3.61 -7.88 8.21
C LEU A 45 -2.83 -6.72 7.60
N LEU A 46 -1.55 -6.93 7.29
CA LEU A 46 -0.70 -5.91 6.68
C LEU A 46 -1.16 -5.55 5.25
N LEU A 47 -1.61 -6.52 4.47
CA LEU A 47 -2.22 -6.26 3.16
C LEU A 47 -3.55 -5.49 3.29
N SER A 48 -4.37 -5.80 4.29
CA SER A 48 -5.59 -5.02 4.61
C SER A 48 -5.26 -3.58 5.02
N VAL A 49 -4.21 -3.37 5.82
CA VAL A 49 -3.71 -2.04 6.14
C VAL A 49 -3.29 -1.31 4.85
N LEU A 50 -2.52 -1.97 3.99
CA LEU A 50 -2.04 -1.37 2.75
C LEU A 50 -3.18 -1.02 1.79
N ILE A 51 -4.23 -1.86 1.69
CA ILE A 51 -5.40 -1.59 0.84
C ILE A 51 -6.11 -0.31 1.29
N ASN A 52 -6.23 -0.12 2.60
CA ASN A 52 -6.81 1.06 3.20
C ASN A 52 -5.98 2.31 2.89
N PHE A 53 -4.64 2.19 2.89
CA PHE A 53 -3.76 3.28 2.50
C PHE A 53 -3.78 3.58 1.00
N THR A 54 -3.90 2.58 0.13
CA THR A 54 -3.96 2.80 -1.33
C THR A 54 -5.18 3.62 -1.77
N SER A 55 -6.17 3.86 -0.91
CA SER A 55 -7.23 4.84 -1.16
C SER A 55 -6.71 6.29 -1.22
N CYS A 56 -5.59 6.59 -0.54
CA CYS A 56 -4.96 7.90 -0.51
C CYS A 56 -3.93 8.06 -1.65
N SER A 57 -4.01 9.15 -2.42
CA SER A 57 -3.13 9.40 -3.59
C SER A 57 -1.66 9.60 -3.20
N SER A 58 -1.38 10.29 -2.10
CA SER A 58 -0.02 10.48 -1.58
C SER A 58 0.59 9.16 -1.11
N ALA A 59 -0.19 8.29 -0.47
CA ALA A 59 0.27 6.97 -0.05
C ALA A 59 0.68 6.12 -1.25
N ARG A 60 -0.14 6.11 -2.31
CA ARG A 60 0.18 5.38 -3.55
C ARG A 60 1.49 5.83 -4.17
N LYS A 61 1.72 7.16 -4.26
CA LYS A 61 2.97 7.72 -4.78
C LYS A 61 4.18 7.26 -3.96
N LYS A 62 4.08 7.31 -2.64
CA LYS A 62 5.14 6.85 -1.72
C LYS A 62 5.44 5.37 -1.89
N ILE A 63 4.42 4.51 -1.89
CA ILE A 63 4.58 3.06 -2.09
C ILE A 63 5.30 2.74 -3.41
N VAL A 64 4.98 3.45 -4.49
CA VAL A 64 5.68 3.30 -5.77
C VAL A 64 7.11 3.82 -5.70
N SER A 65 7.33 4.97 -5.07
CA SER A 65 8.66 5.59 -4.90
C SER A 65 9.63 4.71 -4.13
N PHE A 66 9.15 3.98 -3.11
CA PHE A 66 9.97 3.05 -2.34
C PHE A 66 10.25 1.72 -3.06
N GLY A 67 9.76 1.52 -4.29
CA GLY A 67 10.05 0.32 -5.09
C GLY A 67 9.28 -0.95 -4.68
N TYR A 68 8.44 -0.89 -3.65
CA TYR A 68 7.74 -2.05 -3.07
C TYR A 68 6.65 -2.66 -3.96
N LEU A 69 6.33 -2.05 -5.10
CA LEU A 69 5.41 -2.65 -6.07
C LEU A 69 5.87 -4.04 -6.51
N LYS A 70 7.19 -4.30 -6.58
CA LYS A 70 7.73 -5.62 -6.93
C LYS A 70 7.39 -6.69 -5.87
N HIS A 71 7.56 -6.36 -4.58
CA HIS A 71 7.25 -7.28 -3.48
C HIS A 71 5.75 -7.60 -3.41
N ILE A 72 4.90 -6.57 -3.60
CA ILE A 72 3.44 -6.76 -3.63
C ILE A 72 3.01 -7.63 -4.82
N LYS A 73 3.68 -7.52 -5.98
CA LYS A 73 3.42 -8.39 -7.14
C LYS A 73 3.77 -9.86 -6.85
N LYS A 74 4.88 -10.14 -6.17
CA LYS A 74 5.22 -11.49 -5.72
C LYS A 74 4.10 -12.09 -4.86
N PHE A 75 3.52 -11.31 -3.95
CA PHE A 75 2.35 -11.76 -3.19
C PHE A 75 1.07 -11.94 -4.02
N ALA A 76 0.93 -11.25 -5.15
CA ALA A 76 -0.18 -11.42 -6.06
C ALA A 76 -0.04 -12.69 -6.92
N GLU A 77 1.20 -13.10 -7.20
CA GLU A 77 1.55 -14.38 -7.84
C GLU A 77 1.22 -15.55 -6.91
N ASP A 78 1.42 -15.41 -5.60
CA ASP A 78 0.96 -16.35 -4.55
C ASP A 78 -0.58 -16.37 -4.33
N GLU A 79 -1.35 -15.89 -5.32
CA GLU A 79 -2.81 -15.83 -5.31
C GLU A 79 -3.49 -15.02 -4.18
N VAL A 80 -2.77 -14.16 -3.47
CA VAL A 80 -3.40 -13.34 -2.43
C VAL A 80 -4.27 -12.24 -3.05
N THR A 81 -5.60 -12.39 -2.95
CA THR A 81 -6.60 -11.50 -3.55
C THR A 81 -6.39 -10.02 -3.22
N ASP A 82 -6.02 -9.72 -1.97
CA ASP A 82 -5.75 -8.35 -1.53
C ASP A 82 -4.51 -7.75 -2.23
N ALA A 83 -3.46 -8.55 -2.44
CA ALA A 83 -2.28 -8.13 -3.18
C ALA A 83 -2.61 -7.82 -4.65
N LYS A 84 -3.40 -8.67 -5.31
CA LYS A 84 -3.91 -8.42 -6.68
C LYS A 84 -4.67 -7.08 -6.76
N LYS A 85 -5.52 -6.79 -5.77
CA LYS A 85 -6.30 -5.54 -5.69
C LYS A 85 -5.43 -4.31 -5.45
N ILE A 86 -4.39 -4.43 -4.63
CA ILE A 86 -3.39 -3.36 -4.42
C ILE A 86 -2.63 -3.07 -5.72
N VAL A 87 -2.12 -4.09 -6.42
CA VAL A 87 -1.41 -3.92 -7.69
C VAL A 87 -2.27 -3.17 -8.71
N ARG A 88 -3.56 -3.52 -8.81
CA ARG A 88 -4.54 -2.82 -9.66
C ARG A 88 -4.69 -1.35 -9.28
N LYS A 89 -4.87 -1.05 -7.99
CA LYS A 89 -5.01 0.34 -7.48
C LYS A 89 -3.75 1.18 -7.70
N LEU A 90 -2.56 0.60 -7.56
CA LEU A 90 -1.30 1.29 -7.82
C LEU A 90 -1.06 1.51 -9.32
N SER A 91 -1.42 0.53 -10.16
CA SER A 91 -1.23 0.58 -11.62
C SER A 91 -2.20 1.54 -12.32
N GLY A 92 -3.47 1.61 -11.87
CA GLY A 92 -4.47 2.50 -12.46
C GLY A 92 -4.13 3.99 -12.37
N ASN A 93 -3.27 4.37 -11.43
CA ASN A 93 -2.81 5.76 -11.28
C ASN A 93 -1.69 6.14 -12.26
N ARG A 94 -0.92 5.18 -12.81
CA ARG A 94 0.02 5.49 -13.90
C ARG A 94 -0.76 6.01 -15.12
N PHE A 95 -1.88 5.36 -15.46
CA PHE A 95 -2.72 5.80 -16.57
C PHE A 95 -3.38 7.17 -16.32
N ARG A 96 -3.93 7.44 -15.12
CA ARG A 96 -4.49 8.77 -14.82
C ARG A 96 -3.46 9.90 -14.84
N SER A 97 -2.25 9.67 -14.32
CA SER A 97 -1.20 10.70 -14.35
C SER A 97 -0.69 10.96 -15.77
N ILE A 98 -0.71 9.96 -16.65
CA ILE A 98 -0.39 10.12 -18.07
C ILE A 98 -1.51 10.88 -18.80
N LEU A 99 -2.79 10.54 -18.54
CA LEU A 99 -3.94 11.23 -19.15
C LEU A 99 -4.05 12.68 -18.70
N ASN A 100 -3.75 12.99 -17.43
CA ASN A 100 -3.71 14.36 -16.93
C ASN A 100 -2.54 15.20 -17.49
N GLY A 101 -1.50 14.56 -18.03
CA GLY A 101 -0.37 15.24 -18.67
C GLY A 101 -0.55 15.49 -20.16
N LEU A 102 -1.57 14.88 -20.79
CA LEU A 102 -1.85 14.98 -22.23
C LEU A 102 -3.02 15.92 -22.57
N TRP A 103 -3.67 16.52 -21.57
CA TRP A 103 -4.74 17.50 -21.78
C TRP A 103 -4.26 18.89 -21.36
N PRO A 104 -3.92 19.80 -22.29
CA PRO A 104 -3.82 21.21 -21.97
C PRO A 104 -5.23 21.76 -21.78
N SER A 105 -5.42 22.59 -20.75
CA SER A 105 -6.66 23.37 -20.55
C SER A 105 -7.01 24.21 -21.76
#